data_AF-A0A9E5UCJ3-F1
#
_entry.id   AF-A0A9E5UCJ3-F1
#
_cell.length_a   1.000
_cell.length_b   1.000
_cell.length_c   1.000
_cell.angle_alpha   90.00
_cell.angle_beta   90.00
_cell.angle_gamma   90.00
#
_symmetry.space_group_name_H-M   'P 1'
#
loop_
_entity.id
_entity.type
_entity.pdbx_description
1 polymer ?
#
loop_
_entity_poly.entity_id
_entity_poly.type
_entity_poly.pdbx_seq_one_letter_code
_entity_poly.pdbx_strand_id
1 'polypeptide(L)' 'HQDRSINELNEQQRVLFTAYLESQVGDDPELLEKVTPRYPPFGKRMLQDNGSWLAALKRDNVELVTDAIEEITS' A
#
# COMPACT_ATOMS: atom_id res chain seq x y z
N HIS A 1 8.50 -2.04 17.03
CA HIS A 1 8.42 -3.45 16.58
C HIS A 1 6.97 -3.93 16.44
N GLN A 2 6.06 -3.65 17.38
CA GLN A 2 4.65 -4.06 17.30
C GLN A 2 3.83 -3.34 16.21
N ASP A 3 4.30 -2.19 15.71
CA ASP A 3 3.59 -1.44 14.65
C ASP A 3 3.60 -2.16 13.30
N ARG A 4 4.49 -3.14 13.10
CA ARG A 4 4.62 -3.88 11.85
C ARG A 4 4.14 -5.32 11.95
N SER A 5 4.35 -6.00 13.08
CA SER A 5 3.87 -7.37 13.23
C SER A 5 3.59 -7.70 14.70
N ILE A 6 2.57 -8.52 14.91
CA ILE A 6 2.10 -8.95 16.24
C ILE A 6 2.62 -10.36 16.58
N ASN A 7 2.87 -11.22 15.58
CA ASN A 7 3.40 -12.59 15.75
C ASN A 7 4.01 -13.13 14.43
N GLU A 8 4.61 -14.33 14.48
CA GLU A 8 5.26 -14.95 13.31
C GLU A 8 4.31 -15.16 12.12
N LEU A 9 3.07 -15.59 12.37
CA LEU A 9 2.07 -15.75 11.31
C LEU A 9 1.73 -14.42 10.65
N ASN A 10 1.61 -13.35 11.44
CA ASN A 10 1.36 -12.00 10.95
C ASN A 10 2.53 -11.47 10.11
N GLU A 11 3.76 -11.80 10.50
CA GLU A 11 4.96 -11.46 9.73
C GLU A 11 4.99 -12.20 8.39
N GLN A 12 4.69 -13.50 8.37
CA GLN A 12 4.59 -14.27 7.13
C GLN A 12 3.55 -13.66 6.18
N GLN A 13 2.40 -13.24 6.72
CA GLN A 13 1.34 -12.61 5.94
C GLN A 13 1.76 -11.22 5.42
N ARG A 14 2.53 -10.45 6.20
CA ARG A 14 3.12 -9.19 5.75
C ARG A 14 4.04 -9.42 4.55
N VAL A 15 4.93 -10.42 4.62
CA VAL A 15 5.84 -10.75 3.52
C VAL A 15 5.06 -11.11 2.27
N LEU A 16 4.04 -11.97 2.39
CA LEU A 16 3.20 -12.38 1.26
C LEU A 16 2.46 -11.20 0.62
N PHE A 17 1.85 -10.32 1.42
CA PHE A 17 1.14 -9.16 0.89
C PHE A 17 2.10 -8.13 0.29
N THR A 18 3.27 -7.92 0.89
CA THR A 18 4.28 -7.00 0.34
C THR A 18 4.79 -7.52 -1.00
N ALA A 19 5.10 -8.82 -1.12
CA ALA A 19 5.49 -9.44 -2.39
C ALA A 19 4.40 -9.30 -3.47
N TYR A 20 3.12 -9.35 -3.08
CA TYR A 20 2.02 -9.10 -4.02
C TYR A 20 1.97 -7.65 -4.50
N LEU A 21 2.21 -6.66 -3.62
CA LEU A 21 2.34 -5.24 -4.02
C LEU A 21 3.54 -5.06 -4.96
N GLU A 22 4.71 -5.60 -4.59
CA GLU A 22 5.94 -5.57 -5.39
C GLU A 22 5.72 -6.17 -6.79
N SER A 23 4.94 -7.24 -6.92
CA SER A 23 4.64 -7.85 -8.22
C SER A 23 3.85 -6.95 -9.19
N GLN A 24 3.15 -5.92 -8.67
CA GLN A 24 2.32 -5.02 -9.48
C GLN A 24 2.96 -3.66 -9.73
N VAL A 25 3.67 -3.12 -8.73
CA VAL A 25 4.24 -1.76 -8.76
C VAL A 25 5.73 -1.71 -8.41
N GLY A 26 6.42 -2.85 -8.35
CA GLY A 26 7.84 -2.90 -7.94
C GLY A 26 8.83 -2.24 -8.91
N ASP A 27 8.39 -1.88 -10.12
CA ASP A 27 9.14 -1.05 -11.06
C ASP A 27 9.14 0.45 -10.69
N ASP A 28 8.31 0.85 -9.72
CA ASP A 28 8.23 2.20 -9.16
C ASP A 28 8.41 2.14 -7.61
N PRO A 29 9.65 2.30 -7.10
CA PRO A 29 9.93 2.23 -5.67
C PRO A 29 9.21 3.29 -4.84
N GLU A 30 8.97 4.49 -5.40
CA GLU A 30 8.30 5.57 -4.68
C GLU A 30 6.81 5.26 -4.53
N LEU A 31 6.16 4.77 -5.59
CA LEU A 31 4.78 4.32 -5.52
C LEU A 31 4.63 3.14 -4.54
N LEU A 32 5.54 2.16 -4.59
CA LEU A 32 5.55 1.02 -3.68
C LEU A 32 5.62 1.48 -2.22
N GLU A 33 6.47 2.45 -1.89
CA GLU A 33 6.54 3.00 -0.52
C GLU A 33 5.21 3.63 -0.10
N LYS A 34 4.60 4.44 -0.98
CA LYS A 34 3.33 5.14 -0.70
C LYS A 34 2.17 4.16 -0.47
N VAL A 35 2.10 3.05 -1.22
CA VAL A 35 0.98 2.10 -1.12
C VAL A 35 1.18 1.02 -0.06
N THR A 36 2.40 0.82 0.45
CA THR A 36 2.69 -0.24 1.44
C THR A 36 2.19 0.14 2.84
N PRO A 37 1.25 -0.61 3.43
CA PRO A 37 0.72 -0.27 4.76
C PRO A 37 1.76 -0.41 5.88
N ARG A 38 1.87 0.65 6.69
CA ARG A 38 2.77 0.70 7.86
C ARG A 38 2.21 0.02 9.13
N TYR A 39 0.96 -0.43 9.10
CA TYR A 39 0.29 -1.16 10.19
C TYR A 39 0.29 -2.68 9.96
N PRO A 40 0.12 -3.54 10.99
CA PRO A 40 0.18 -4.98 10.81
C PRO A 40 -0.99 -5.53 9.97
N PRO A 41 -0.77 -6.58 9.17
CA PRO A 41 -1.86 -7.30 8.50
C PRO A 41 -2.99 -7.66 9.46
N PHE A 42 -4.23 -7.62 8.98
CA PHE A 42 -5.45 -7.91 9.77
C PHE A 42 -5.73 -6.98 10.95
N GLY A 43 -4.94 -5.93 11.18
CA GLY A 43 -5.30 -4.87 12.14
C GLY A 43 -6.55 -4.07 11.74
N LYS A 44 -6.95 -4.18 10.47
CA LYS A 44 -8.19 -3.63 9.88
C LYS A 44 -8.80 -4.65 8.91
N ARG A 45 -10.06 -4.45 8.51
CA ARG A 45 -10.72 -5.28 7.48
C ARG A 45 -9.94 -5.18 6.17
N MET A 46 -9.59 -6.33 5.59
CA MET A 46 -8.89 -6.39 4.31
C MET A 46 -9.79 -5.88 3.18
N LEU A 47 -9.27 -4.96 2.37
CA LEU A 47 -9.90 -4.58 1.12
C LEU A 47 -9.59 -5.65 0.07
N GLN A 48 -10.63 -6.19 -0.56
CA GLN A 48 -10.47 -7.08 -1.70
C GLN A 48 -10.50 -6.25 -2.98
N ASP A 49 -9.44 -6.33 -3.76
CA ASP A 49 -9.33 -5.74 -5.09
C ASP A 49 -8.77 -6.82 -6.04
N ASN A 50 -9.04 -6.66 -7.34
CA ASN A 50 -8.57 -7.57 -8.38
C ASN A 50 -7.29 -7.05 -9.08
N GLY A 51 -6.55 -6.15 -8.43
CA GLY A 51 -5.37 -5.46 -8.96
C GLY A 51 -5.69 -4.17 -9.73
N SER A 52 -6.98 -3.86 -9.92
CA SER A 52 -7.38 -2.67 -10.67
C SER A 52 -6.96 -1.37 -10.00
N TRP A 53 -6.89 -1.33 -8.67
CA TRP A 53 -6.54 -0.11 -7.96
C TRP A 53 -5.07 0.26 -8.18
N LEU A 54 -4.15 -0.69 -8.00
CA LEU A 54 -2.72 -0.44 -8.24
C LEU A 54 -2.42 -0.17 -9.71
N ALA A 55 -3.08 -0.88 -10.62
CA ALA A 55 -2.95 -0.62 -12.06
C ALA A 55 -3.42 0.80 -12.44
N ALA A 56 -4.45 1.32 -11.78
CA ALA A 56 -4.93 2.68 -12.03
C ALA A 56 -3.89 3.74 -11.62
N LEU A 57 -3.12 3.50 -10.56
CA LEU A 57 -2.08 4.44 -10.09
C LEU A 57 -0.90 4.56 -11.06
N LYS A 58 -0.70 3.60 -11.96
CA LYS A 58 0.38 3.60 -12.96
C LYS A 58 0.03 4.31 -14.27
N ARG A 59 -1.17 4.88 -14.39
CA ARG A 59 -1.62 5.53 -15.62
C ARG A 59 -0.97 6.91 -15.75
N ASP A 60 -0.59 7.28 -16.97
CA ASP A 60 0.02 8.60 -17.28
C ASP A 60 -0.80 9.82 -16.80
N ASN A 61 -2.11 9.63 -16.61
CA ASN A 61 -3.05 10.68 -16.22
C ASN A 61 -3.41 10.65 -14.72
N VAL A 62 -2.64 9.95 -13.89
CA VAL A 62 -2.90 9.75 -12.46
C VAL A 62 -1.67 10.09 -11.64
N GLU A 63 -1.88 10.81 -10.54
CA GLU A 63 -0.84 11.12 -9.54
C GLU A 63 -1.36 10.75 -8.14
N LEU A 64 -0.53 10.06 -7.34
CA LEU A 64 -0.81 9.75 -5.95
C LEU A 64 -0.14 10.80 -5.02
N VAL A 65 -0.98 11.68 -4.47
CA VAL A 65 -0.58 12.69 -3.47
C VAL A 65 -0.97 12.21 -2.07
N THR A 66 0.00 12.16 -1.16
CA THR A 66 -0.19 11.70 0.23
C THR A 66 0.03 12.81 1.26
N ASP A 67 0.27 14.03 0.79
CA ASP A 67 0.54 15.19 1.64
C ASP A 67 -0.73 15.64 2.38
N ALA A 68 -0.53 16.28 3.54
CA ALA A 68 -1.63 16.84 4.29
C ALA A 68 -2.26 18.01 3.52
N ILE A 69 -3.59 18.04 3.49
CA ILE A 69 -4.34 19.13 2.88
C ILE A 69 -4.41 20.30 3.87
N GLU A 70 -3.93 21.48 3.48
CA GLU A 70 -3.96 22.69 4.31
C GLU A 70 -5.28 23.46 4.16
N GLU A 71 -5.66 23.77 2.92
CA GLU A 71 -6.87 24.53 2.58
C GLU A 71 -7.33 24.16 1.15
N ILE A 72 -8.62 24.35 0.87
CA ILE A 72 -9.18 24.26 -0.48
C ILE A 72 -9.53 25.67 -0.95
N THR A 73 -8.95 26.10 -2.07
CA THR A 73 -9.16 27.43 -2.67
C THR A 73 -9.92 27.34 -4.00
N SER A 74 -10.51 28.47 -4.43
CA SER A 74 -11.23 28.61 -5.72
C SER A 74 -10.43 29.42 -6.74
#